data_AF-A0A7S0U7Z2-F1
#
_entry.id   AF-A0A7S0U7Z2-F1
#
_cell.length_a   1.000
_cell.length_b   1.000
_cell.length_c   1.000
_cell.angle_alpha   90.00
_cell.angle_beta   90.00
_cell.angle_gamma   90.00
#
_symmetry.space_group_name_H-M   'P 1'
#
loop_
_entity.id
_entity.type
_entity.pdbx_description
1 polymer ?
#
loop_
_entity_poly.entity_id
_entity_poly.type
_entity_poly.pdbx_seq_one_letter_code
_entity_poly.pdbx_strand_id
1 'polypeptide(L)'
;RLQLRTATKGAVILYTTDGSDPGDSTTARTYQDEAPVLIGEKVEAHHPRRPLKVRVYAIARKPKFKDSAVSSAVFSFVPRAEAQGERAVRQGAGGKEGDDKKRSEVSEG
;
A
#
# COMPACT_ATOMS: atom_id res chain seq x y z
N ARG A 1 -0.91 -12.65 -2.61
CA ARG A 1 0.02 -13.72 -2.17
C ARG A 1 1.06 -13.94 -3.26
N LEU A 2 2.35 -13.86 -2.93
CA LEU A 2 3.43 -14.23 -3.84
C LEU A 2 3.88 -15.67 -3.51
N GLN A 3 4.03 -16.50 -4.55
CA GLN A 3 4.59 -17.85 -4.45
C GLN A 3 6.01 -17.85 -5.03
N LEU A 4 6.96 -18.42 -4.30
CA LEU A 4 8.33 -18.61 -4.75
C LEU A 4 8.56 -20.09 -5.03
N ARG A 5 9.32 -20.40 -6.09
CA ARG A 5 9.58 -21.78 -6.52
C ARG A 5 11.04 -21.92 -6.94
N THR A 6 11.57 -23.13 -6.82
CA THR A 6 12.90 -23.49 -7.31
C THR A 6 12.85 -24.86 -7.96
N ALA A 7 13.56 -25.02 -9.08
CA ALA A 7 13.73 -26.33 -9.71
C ALA A 7 14.75 -27.21 -8.96
N THR A 8 15.59 -26.61 -8.10
CA THR A 8 16.62 -27.32 -7.36
C THR A 8 16.01 -28.01 -6.14
N LYS A 9 15.77 -29.33 -6.26
CA LYS A 9 15.24 -30.14 -5.17
C LYS A 9 16.09 -30.01 -3.89
N GLY A 10 15.41 -29.71 -2.78
CA GLY A 10 16.02 -29.56 -1.46
C GLY A 10 16.80 -28.25 -1.26
N ALA A 11 16.67 -27.28 -2.17
CA ALA A 11 17.15 -25.93 -1.92
C ALA A 11 16.17 -25.14 -1.05
N VAL A 12 16.71 -24.29 -0.19
CA VAL A 12 15.95 -23.32 0.59
C VAL A 12 15.86 -22.02 -0.20
N ILE A 13 14.69 -21.41 -0.29
CA ILE A 13 14.53 -20.10 -0.92
C ILE A 13 14.64 -19.03 0.17
N LEU A 14 15.58 -18.09 0.00
CA LEU A 14 15.73 -16.89 0.80
C LEU A 14 15.17 -15.69 0.03
N TYR A 15 14.47 -14.80 0.71
CA TYR A 15 13.88 -13.61 0.08
C TYR A 15 13.88 -12.39 0.98
N THR A 16 13.81 -11.21 0.36
CA THR A 16 13.63 -9.91 1.03
C THR A 16 12.48 -9.17 0.37
N THR A 17 11.81 -8.27 1.09
CA THR A 17 10.72 -7.42 0.56
C THR A 17 11.05 -5.92 0.60
N ASP A 18 12.24 -5.56 1.08
CA ASP A 18 12.74 -4.20 1.17
C ASP A 18 13.70 -3.83 0.03
N GLY A 19 14.02 -4.79 -0.85
CA GLY A 19 14.97 -4.64 -1.94
C GLY A 19 16.44 -4.83 -1.57
N SER A 20 16.75 -5.33 -0.37
CA SER A 20 18.11 -5.73 0.00
C SER A 20 18.48 -7.12 -0.57
N ASP A 21 19.77 -7.45 -0.63
CA ASP A 21 20.21 -8.75 -1.13
C ASP A 21 19.85 -9.90 -0.15
N PRO A 22 19.08 -10.92 -0.57
CA PRO A 22 18.68 -12.02 0.30
C PRO A 22 19.82 -12.96 0.71
N GLY A 23 20.98 -12.90 0.05
CA GLY A 23 22.16 -13.71 0.36
C GLY A 23 22.96 -13.21 1.57
N ASP A 24 22.94 -11.89 1.79
CA ASP A 24 23.82 -11.18 2.73
C ASP A 24 23.07 -10.27 3.72
N SER A 25 21.77 -9.98 3.50
CA SER A 25 20.98 -9.10 4.36
C SER A 25 20.43 -9.80 5.60
N THR A 26 20.39 -9.09 6.73
CA THR A 26 19.71 -9.55 7.95
C THR A 26 18.19 -9.51 7.84
N THR A 27 17.65 -8.83 6.83
CA THR A 27 16.20 -8.79 6.56
C THR A 27 15.73 -9.98 5.70
N ALA A 28 16.66 -10.83 5.27
CA ALA A 28 16.38 -12.06 4.53
C ALA A 28 15.52 -13.02 5.36
N ARG A 29 14.51 -13.60 4.72
CA ARG A 29 13.59 -14.57 5.30
C ARG A 29 13.61 -15.86 4.49
N THR A 30 13.42 -16.97 5.18
CA THR A 30 13.20 -18.26 4.53
C THR A 30 11.75 -18.37 4.05
N TYR A 31 11.55 -18.70 2.79
CA TYR A 31 10.24 -18.98 2.23
C TYR A 31 9.72 -20.34 2.72
N GLN A 32 8.44 -20.39 3.10
CA GLN A 32 7.74 -21.60 3.51
C GLN A 32 6.49 -21.73 2.63
N ASP A 33 6.22 -22.91 2.09
CA ASP A 33 5.13 -23.10 1.13
C ASP A 33 3.75 -22.82 1.75
N GLU A 34 3.60 -23.14 3.04
CA GLU A 34 2.38 -22.95 3.82
C GLU A 34 2.17 -21.48 4.20
N ALA A 35 3.24 -20.70 4.33
CA ALA A 35 3.20 -19.30 4.76
C ALA A 35 3.45 -18.34 3.57
N PRO A 36 2.40 -17.71 3.01
CA PRO A 36 2.56 -16.77 1.90
C PRO A 36 3.50 -15.61 2.23
N VAL A 37 4.25 -15.14 1.23
CA VAL A 37 4.89 -13.83 1.32
C VAL A 37 3.80 -12.75 1.29
N LEU A 38 3.70 -12.02 2.39
CA LEU A 38 2.82 -10.86 2.55
C LEU A 38 3.56 -9.61 2.09
N ILE A 39 2.99 -8.91 1.11
CA ILE A 39 3.56 -7.72 0.50
C ILE A 39 2.76 -6.52 1.01
N GLY A 40 3.44 -5.54 1.63
CA GLY A 40 2.82 -4.30 2.08
C GLY A 40 2.28 -4.31 3.52
N GLU A 41 2.73 -5.20 4.41
CA GLU A 41 2.37 -5.13 5.84
C GLU A 41 3.04 -3.96 6.56
N LYS A 42 4.30 -3.65 6.25
CA LYS A 42 5.01 -2.47 6.76
C LYS A 42 4.88 -1.33 5.77
N VAL A 43 3.69 -0.76 5.73
CA VAL A 43 3.47 0.54 5.08
C VAL A 43 3.30 1.55 6.20
N GLU A 44 4.42 2.05 6.70
CA GLU A 44 4.43 3.24 7.55
C GLU A 44 3.99 4.41 6.67
N ALA A 45 2.69 4.72 6.73
CA ALA A 45 1.94 5.84 6.17
C ALA A 45 2.76 6.81 5.29
N HIS A 46 3.26 6.33 4.16
CA HIS A 46 3.86 7.20 3.15
C HIS A 46 2.72 7.88 2.42
N HIS A 47 2.81 9.21 2.33
CA HIS A 47 1.85 10.14 1.74
C HIS A 47 0.60 9.51 1.10
N PRO A 48 -0.61 9.82 1.58
CA PRO A 48 -1.83 9.38 0.92
C PRO A 48 -1.74 9.83 -0.54
N ARG A 49 -1.78 8.87 -1.47
CA ARG A 49 -1.63 8.99 -2.94
C ARG A 49 -0.25 8.76 -3.56
N ARG A 50 0.83 8.49 -2.80
CA ARG A 50 2.08 8.02 -3.44
C ARG A 50 2.03 6.51 -3.67
N PRO A 51 2.36 6.01 -4.88
CA PRO A 51 2.49 4.59 -5.12
C PRO A 51 3.65 4.04 -4.30
N LEU A 52 3.36 3.06 -3.46
CA LEU A 52 4.33 2.27 -2.72
C LEU A 52 4.92 1.25 -3.66
N LYS A 53 6.23 1.30 -3.83
CA LYS A 53 6.98 0.31 -4.58
C LYS A 53 7.63 -0.67 -3.61
N VAL A 54 7.26 -1.93 -3.71
CA VAL A 54 7.87 -3.01 -2.94
C VAL A 54 8.73 -3.84 -3.89
N ARG A 55 10.03 -3.95 -3.62
CA ARG A 55 10.95 -4.81 -4.37
C ARG A 55 11.14 -6.10 -3.60
N VAL A 56 10.92 -7.21 -4.29
CA VAL A 56 11.18 -8.53 -3.75
C VAL A 56 12.37 -9.12 -4.49
N TYR A 57 13.39 -9.52 -3.75
CA TYR A 57 14.51 -10.29 -4.27
C TYR A 57 14.52 -11.69 -3.65
N ALA A 58 14.93 -12.69 -4.42
CA ALA A 58 15.00 -14.07 -3.95
C ALA A 58 16.17 -14.85 -4.57
N ILE A 59 16.74 -15.76 -3.78
CA ILE A 59 17.73 -16.75 -4.21
C ILE A 59 17.36 -18.15 -3.70
N ALA A 60 17.81 -19.18 -4.40
CA ALA A 60 17.79 -20.55 -3.92
C ALA A 60 19.19 -20.94 -3.43
N ARG A 61 19.28 -21.41 -2.18
CA ARG A 61 20.51 -21.80 -1.49
C ARG A 61 20.48 -23.29 -1.15
N LYS A 62 21.57 -23.99 -1.45
CA LYS A 62 21.76 -25.40 -1.11
C LYS A 62 23.22 -25.66 -0.74
N PRO A 63 23.52 -26.39 0.35
CA PRO A 63 24.91 -26.69 0.72
C PRO A 63 25.69 -27.33 -0.43
N LYS A 64 26.93 -26.88 -0.64
CA LYS A 64 27.84 -27.32 -1.71
C LYS A 64 27.46 -26.91 -3.14
N PHE A 65 26.42 -26.09 -3.30
CA PHE A 65 26.07 -25.46 -4.57
C PHE A 65 26.32 -23.96 -4.47
N LYS A 66 26.68 -23.34 -5.59
CA LYS A 66 26.60 -21.88 -5.72
C LYS A 66 25.12 -21.49 -5.63
N ASP A 67 24.84 -20.38 -4.95
CA ASP A 67 23.50 -19.82 -4.94
C ASP A 67 23.00 -19.53 -6.36
N SER A 68 21.69 -19.56 -6.54
CA SER A 68 21.09 -19.13 -7.80
C SER A 68 21.41 -17.67 -8.09
N ALA A 69 21.18 -17.25 -9.34
CA ALA A 69 21.05 -15.83 -9.63
C ALA A 69 19.93 -15.21 -8.78
N VAL A 70 20.06 -13.91 -8.48
CA VAL A 70 19.01 -13.14 -7.80
C VAL A 70 17.83 -12.97 -8.75
N SER A 71 16.67 -13.49 -8.35
CA SER A 71 15.40 -13.23 -9.01
C SER A 71 14.77 -11.98 -8.42
N SER A 72 14.05 -11.20 -9.23
CA SER A 72 13.43 -9.95 -8.77
C SER A 72 11.98 -9.78 -9.24
N ALA A 73 11.17 -9.15 -8.40
CA ALA A 73 9.82 -8.70 -8.72
C ALA A 73 9.56 -7.33 -8.08
N VAL A 74 8.77 -6.49 -8.77
CA VAL A 74 8.38 -5.17 -8.27
C VAL A 74 6.86 -5.07 -8.23
N PHE A 75 6.33 -4.70 -7.07
CA PHE A 75 4.91 -4.48 -6.86
C PHE A 75 4.65 -3.01 -6.57
N SER A 76 3.59 -2.46 -7.16
CA SER A 76 3.18 -1.07 -6.94
C SER A 76 1.75 -1.03 -6.42
N PHE A 77 1.52 -0.35 -5.30
CA PHE A 77 0.19 -0.18 -4.72
C PHE A 77 -0.02 1.28 -4.37
N VAL A 78 -1.21 1.81 -4.61
CA VAL A 78 -1.60 3.12 -4.09
C VAL A 78 -2.42 2.88 -2.83
N PRO A 79 -1.98 3.36 -1.64
CA PRO A 79 -2.80 3.27 -0.45
C PRO A 79 -4.14 3.94 -0.70
N ARG A 80 -5.23 3.19 -0.50
CA ARG A 80 -6.55 3.79 -0.41
C ARG A 80 -6.58 4.52 0.93
N ALA A 81 -6.41 5.84 0.90
CA ALA A 81 -6.88 6.67 2.00
C ALA A 81 -8.37 6.34 2.18
N GLU A 82 -8.78 5.94 3.38
CA GLU A 82 -10.17 5.59 3.68
C GLU A 82 -11.07 6.79 3.35
N ALA A 83 -11.62 6.80 2.14
CA ALA A 83 -12.62 7.77 1.74
C ALA A 83 -13.99 7.11 1.92
N GLN A 84 -14.73 7.70 2.87
CA GLN A 84 -16.19 7.82 2.98
C GLN A 84 -16.90 6.88 3.95
N GLY A 85 -17.07 7.41 5.17
CA GLY A 85 -17.96 6.92 6.20
C GLY A 85 -18.56 8.04 7.05
N GLU A 86 -18.81 9.24 6.53
CA GLU A 86 -19.84 10.08 7.12
C GLU A 86 -20.61 10.84 6.04
N ARG A 87 -21.90 10.54 6.03
CA ARG A 87 -22.88 10.91 5.01
C ARG A 87 -23.02 12.43 5.01
N ALA A 88 -22.86 13.04 3.83
CA ALA A 88 -23.53 14.30 3.54
C ALA A 88 -25.04 14.07 3.77
N VAL A 89 -25.56 14.61 4.87
CA VAL A 89 -26.98 14.71 5.15
C VAL A 89 -27.59 15.51 4.01
N ARG A 90 -28.21 14.79 3.08
CA ARG A 90 -29.27 15.31 2.24
C ARG A 90 -30.43 15.65 3.17
N GLN A 91 -30.54 16.91 3.57
CA GLN A 91 -31.82 17.51 3.91
C GLN A 91 -31.98 18.76 3.04
N GLY A 92 -32.52 18.54 1.84
CA GLY A 92 -33.39 19.54 1.25
C GLY A 92 -34.77 19.34 1.87
N ALA A 93 -35.22 20.30 2.67
CA ALA A 93 -36.64 20.56 2.93
C ALA A 93 -36.81 21.96 3.55
N GLY A 94 -37.18 22.92 2.69
CA GLY A 94 -38.16 23.97 3.00
C GLY A 94 -37.75 25.13 3.91
N GLY A 95 -37.79 26.34 3.36
CA GLY A 95 -37.91 27.56 4.17
C GLY A 95 -37.36 28.79 3.45
N LYS A 96 -38.18 29.39 2.58
CA LYS A 96 -37.98 30.77 2.12
C LYS A 96 -38.06 31.68 3.35
N GLU A 97 -37.07 32.53 3.56
CA GLU A 97 -37.31 33.87 4.11
C GLU A 97 -36.17 34.78 3.67
N GLY A 98 -36.37 35.35 2.47
CA GLY A 98 -35.75 36.62 2.15
C GLY A 98 -36.70 37.68 2.67
N ASP A 99 -36.27 38.45 3.67
CA ASP A 99 -36.85 39.76 3.90
C ASP A 99 -35.71 40.77 3.89
N ASP A 100 -35.77 41.57 2.83
CA ASP A 100 -34.79 42.52 2.39
C ASP A 100 -34.76 43.72 3.34
N LYS A 101 -33.54 44.07 3.74
CA LYS A 101 -33.22 45.34 4.40
C LYS A 101 -33.57 46.48 3.44
N LYS A 102 -34.63 47.25 3.70
CA LYS A 102 -34.80 48.56 3.05
C LYS A 102 -35.21 49.69 4.00
N ARG A 103 -34.17 50.34 4.50
CA ARG A 103 -33.95 51.80 4.55
C ARG A 103 -35.20 52.67 4.80
N SER A 104 -35.34 53.12 6.04
CA SER A 104 -36.09 54.32 6.40
C SER A 104 -35.28 55.57 6.12
N GLU A 105 -35.71 56.39 5.16
CA GLU A 105 -35.32 57.79 5.01
C GLU A 105 -36.52 58.59 4.45
N VAL A 106 -37.06 59.45 5.33
CA VAL A 106 -37.64 60.80 5.13
C VAL A 106 -37.87 61.34 3.71
N SER A 107 -39.06 61.90 3.46
CA SER A 107 -39.26 63.28 2.95
C SER A 107 -40.75 63.60 2.71
N GLU A 108 -41.08 64.86 3.02
CA GLU A 108 -42.37 65.58 3.10
C GLU A 108 -43.28 65.55 1.85
N GLY A 109 -44.57 65.80 2.12
CA GLY A 109 -45.61 66.16 1.16
C GLY A 109 -46.92 66.47 1.87
#